data_AF-A0A7J2LFK9-F1
#
_entry.id   AF-A0A7J2LFK9-F1
#
_cell.length_a   1.000
_cell.length_b   1.000
_cell.length_c   1.000
_cell.angle_alpha   90.00
_cell.angle_beta   90.00
_cell.angle_gamma   90.00
#
_symmetry.space_group_name_H-M   'P 1'
#
loop_
_entity.id
_entity.type
_entity.pdbx_description
1 polymer ?
#
loop_
_entity_poly.entity_id
_entity_poly.type
_entity_poly.pdbx_seq_one_letter_code
_entity_poly.pdbx_strand_id
1 'polypeptide(L)'
;KLLNERRSESWIFRKKLSHERLYSAPKCTKIRGGVYVCEGMHKAEKLVRVTVEFQEDVIKEISISGDFFTQPYIGGIAQLEKELVNTPAEKEKLKARIEDAIRKIGLKIYGVKTEDIVEAIMKAKQEKEPTT
;
A
#
# COMPACT_ATOMS: atom_id res chain seq x y z
N LYS A 1 -11.33 3.04 -28.86
CA LYS A 1 -11.88 3.29 -27.50
C LYS A 1 -10.82 3.06 -26.41
N LEU A 2 -10.25 1.85 -26.27
CA LEU A 2 -9.22 1.52 -25.26
C LEU A 2 -7.93 2.34 -25.35
N LEU A 3 -7.46 2.65 -26.57
CA LEU A 3 -6.25 3.45 -26.79
C LEU A 3 -6.36 4.88 -26.23
N ASN A 4 -7.54 5.51 -26.39
CA ASN A 4 -7.78 6.86 -25.88
C ASN A 4 -7.90 6.85 -24.34
N GLU A 5 -8.55 5.84 -23.78
CA GLU A 5 -8.64 5.66 -22.33
C GLU A 5 -7.24 5.50 -21.71
N ARG A 6 -6.39 4.64 -22.27
CA ARG A 6 -5.03 4.39 -21.75
C ARG A 6 -4.07 5.58 -21.87
N ARG A 7 -4.37 6.53 -22.75
CA ARG A 7 -3.63 7.79 -22.93
C ARG A 7 -4.14 8.92 -22.06
N SER A 8 -5.31 8.76 -21.41
CA SER A 8 -5.86 9.79 -20.54
C SER A 8 -4.99 9.98 -19.29
N GLU A 9 -4.86 11.22 -18.83
CA GLU A 9 -4.18 11.53 -17.56
C GLU A 9 -4.83 10.79 -16.39
N SER A 10 -6.17 10.67 -16.39
CA SER A 10 -6.91 9.90 -15.40
C SER A 10 -6.51 8.44 -15.32
N TRP A 11 -6.03 7.85 -16.43
CA TRP A 11 -5.52 6.49 -16.46
C TRP A 11 -4.04 6.43 -16.07
N ILE A 12 -3.21 7.29 -16.68
CA ILE A 12 -1.75 7.36 -16.45
C ILE A 12 -1.44 7.67 -14.98
N PHE A 13 -2.14 8.66 -14.41
CA PHE A 13 -1.94 9.11 -13.03
C PHE A 13 -2.97 8.56 -12.06
N ARG A 14 -3.74 7.53 -12.45
CA ARG A 14 -4.84 6.97 -11.65
C ARG A 14 -4.46 6.73 -10.19
N LYS A 15 -3.27 6.17 -9.95
CA LYS A 15 -2.79 5.86 -8.60
C LYS A 15 -2.47 7.11 -7.77
N LYS A 16 -1.89 8.13 -8.41
CA LYS A 16 -1.63 9.41 -7.76
C LYS A 16 -2.94 10.10 -7.42
N LEU A 17 -3.90 10.10 -8.35
CA LEU A 17 -5.21 10.72 -8.17
C LEU A 17 -6.06 9.99 -7.12
N SER A 18 -5.98 8.66 -7.02
CA SER A 18 -6.73 7.90 -6.02
C SER A 18 -6.19 8.03 -4.60
N HIS A 19 -4.96 8.51 -4.44
CA HIS A 19 -4.26 8.65 -3.17
C HIS A 19 -3.53 10.00 -3.07
N GLU A 20 -4.20 11.08 -3.48
CA GLU A 20 -3.60 12.40 -3.61
C GLU A 20 -2.92 12.85 -2.31
N ARG A 21 -3.51 12.55 -1.16
CA ARG A 21 -2.93 12.85 0.16
C ARG A 21 -1.60 12.14 0.38
N LEU A 22 -1.50 10.86 0.01
CA LEU A 22 -0.28 10.07 0.17
C LEU A 22 0.86 10.57 -0.73
N TYR A 23 0.55 10.95 -1.98
CA TYR A 23 1.56 11.35 -2.96
C TYR A 23 1.92 12.84 -2.92
N SER A 24 1.21 13.64 -2.12
CA SER A 24 1.52 15.07 -1.91
C SER A 24 2.53 15.30 -0.79
N ALA A 25 2.72 14.31 0.10
CA ALA A 25 3.68 14.41 1.20
C ALA A 25 5.09 13.94 0.79
N PRO A 26 6.16 14.58 1.29
CA PRO A 26 7.51 14.03 1.18
C PRO A 26 7.65 12.68 1.89
N LYS A 27 8.67 11.89 1.52
CA LYS A 27 8.93 10.57 2.10
C LYS A 27 9.10 10.65 3.62
N CYS A 28 8.19 10.00 4.35
CA CYS A 28 8.09 9.99 5.80
C CYS A 28 8.03 11.38 6.45
N THR A 29 6.86 12.01 6.33
CA THR A 29 6.60 13.33 6.90
C THR A 29 5.53 13.26 7.98
N LYS A 30 5.78 13.90 9.12
CA LYS A 30 4.75 14.17 10.12
C LYS A 30 3.86 15.31 9.65
N ILE A 31 2.58 15.03 9.42
CA ILE A 31 1.61 16.02 8.89
C ILE A 31 0.86 16.71 10.03
N ARG A 32 0.61 15.98 11.13
CA ARG A 32 0.01 16.50 12.37
C ARG A 32 0.48 15.66 13.56
N GLY A 33 0.24 16.11 14.79
CA GLY A 33 0.44 15.29 16.00
C GLY A 33 -0.15 13.89 15.83
N GLY A 34 0.69 12.86 15.93
CA GLY A 34 0.31 11.46 15.76
C GLY A 34 0.07 11.02 14.32
N VAL A 35 0.15 11.88 13.29
CA VAL A 35 -0.14 11.51 11.89
C VAL A 35 1.12 11.62 11.02
N TYR A 36 1.46 10.51 10.35
CA TYR A 36 2.68 10.37 9.56
C TYR A 36 2.37 9.74 8.20
N VAL A 37 2.98 10.23 7.11
CA VAL A 37 2.91 9.58 5.80
C VAL A 37 4.28 9.09 5.41
N CYS A 38 4.49 7.77 5.40
CA CYS A 38 5.79 7.15 5.19
C CYS A 38 5.76 6.15 4.03
N GLU A 39 6.90 6.02 3.34
CA GLU A 39 7.09 5.08 2.24
C GLU A 39 7.92 3.88 2.73
N GLY A 40 7.51 2.68 2.34
CA GLY A 40 8.27 1.45 2.59
C GLY A 40 8.46 0.66 1.31
N MET A 41 9.65 0.09 1.15
CA MET A 41 10.00 -0.72 -0.02
C MET A 41 10.57 -2.08 0.39
N HIS A 42 10.02 -3.13 -0.17
CA HIS A 42 10.51 -4.49 0.01
C HIS A 42 10.76 -5.14 -1.36
N LYS A 43 12.00 -5.55 -1.61
CA LYS A 43 12.39 -6.28 -2.82
C LYS A 43 12.56 -7.76 -2.45
N ALA A 44 11.62 -8.58 -2.91
CA ALA A 44 11.71 -10.03 -2.89
C ALA A 44 11.98 -10.50 -4.34
N GLU A 45 11.25 -11.51 -4.83
CA GLU A 45 11.24 -11.84 -6.27
C GLU A 45 10.75 -10.64 -7.10
N LYS A 46 9.73 -9.94 -6.59
CA LYS A 46 9.20 -8.68 -7.11
C LYS A 46 9.34 -7.55 -6.09
N LEU A 47 9.29 -6.32 -6.57
CA LEU A 47 9.27 -5.11 -5.76
C LEU A 47 7.84 -4.84 -5.26
N VAL A 48 7.71 -4.66 -3.96
CA VAL A 48 6.54 -4.10 -3.30
C VAL A 48 6.92 -2.72 -2.73
N ARG A 49 6.15 -1.71 -3.09
CA ARG A 49 6.24 -0.35 -2.55
C ARG A 49 4.90 -0.01 -1.92
N VAL A 50 4.96 0.47 -0.68
CA VAL A 50 3.80 1.01 0.02
C VAL A 50 4.04 2.46 0.40
N THR A 51 2.98 3.26 0.33
CA THR A 51 2.92 4.59 0.95
C THR A 51 1.75 4.55 1.92
N VAL A 52 1.98 4.88 3.19
CA VAL A 52 1.01 4.65 4.27
C VAL A 52 0.86 5.93 5.09
N GLU A 53 -0.38 6.36 5.29
CA GLU A 53 -0.76 7.32 6.33
C GLU A 53 -1.04 6.55 7.61
N PHE A 54 -0.17 6.72 8.61
CA PHE A 54 -0.38 6.24 9.96
C PHE A 54 -1.00 7.33 10.80
N GLN A 55 -2.02 6.97 11.58
CA GLN A 55 -2.41 7.72 12.77
C GLN A 55 -2.06 6.86 13.98
N GLU A 56 -1.08 7.33 14.75
CA GLU A 56 -0.34 6.60 15.76
C GLU A 56 0.34 5.37 15.13
N ASP A 57 -0.27 4.21 15.28
CA ASP A 57 0.17 2.94 14.70
C ASP A 57 -0.95 2.26 13.89
N VAL A 58 -1.99 3.00 13.51
CA VAL A 58 -3.13 2.48 12.74
C VAL A 58 -3.08 3.03 11.32
N ILE A 59 -3.28 2.15 10.33
CA ILE A 59 -3.36 2.53 8.92
C ILE A 59 -4.63 3.35 8.68
N LYS A 60 -4.50 4.60 8.25
CA LYS A 60 -5.61 5.46 7.83
C LYS A 60 -5.80 5.47 6.32
N GLU A 61 -4.71 5.36 5.59
CA GLU A 61 -4.71 5.20 4.14
C GLU A 61 -3.46 4.44 3.72
N ILE A 62 -3.55 3.63 2.67
CA ILE A 62 -2.41 2.90 2.10
C ILE A 62 -2.53 2.83 0.58
N SER A 63 -1.43 3.07 -0.10
CA SER A 63 -1.24 2.76 -1.52
C SER A 63 -0.19 1.64 -1.62
N ILE A 64 -0.55 0.54 -2.27
CA ILE A 64 0.30 -0.59 -2.60
C ILE A 64 0.57 -0.56 -4.11
N SER A 65 1.84 -0.68 -4.46
CA SER A 65 2.33 -0.67 -5.84
C SER A 65 3.56 -1.54 -5.98
N GLY A 66 3.99 -1.80 -7.22
CA GLY A 66 5.11 -2.70 -7.48
C GLY A 66 5.19 -3.17 -8.92
N ASP A 67 6.08 -4.13 -9.17
CA ASP A 67 6.29 -4.79 -10.47
C ASP A 67 5.76 -6.25 -10.50
N PHE A 68 4.74 -6.52 -9.67
CA PHE A 68 4.05 -7.80 -9.54
C PHE A 68 2.76 -7.88 -10.36
N PHE A 69 2.22 -9.09 -10.51
CA PHE A 69 0.97 -9.34 -11.25
C PHE A 69 -0.14 -9.79 -10.32
N THR A 70 -1.39 -9.48 -10.68
CA THR A 70 -2.57 -9.89 -9.93
C THR A 70 -3.64 -10.50 -10.81
N GLN A 71 -4.44 -11.39 -10.24
CA GLN A 71 -5.70 -11.85 -10.80
C GLN A 71 -6.80 -11.63 -9.76
N PRO A 72 -7.85 -10.83 -10.07
CA PRO A 72 -8.07 -10.09 -11.31
C PRO A 72 -7.05 -8.96 -11.54
N TYR A 73 -6.74 -8.67 -12.81
CA TYR A 73 -5.71 -7.67 -13.20
C TYR A 73 -6.05 -6.23 -12.80
N ILE A 74 -7.33 -5.94 -12.52
CA ILE A 74 -7.81 -4.59 -12.21
C ILE A 74 -8.62 -4.66 -10.92
N GLY A 75 -8.37 -3.70 -10.03
CA GLY A 75 -9.20 -3.45 -8.85
C GLY A 75 -8.86 -4.29 -7.62
N GLY A 76 -8.23 -5.46 -7.77
CA GLY A 76 -7.87 -6.33 -6.65
C GLY A 76 -7.02 -5.64 -5.57
N ILE A 77 -5.96 -4.95 -5.99
CA ILE A 77 -5.12 -4.17 -5.06
C ILE A 77 -5.88 -3.01 -4.41
N ALA A 78 -6.73 -2.30 -5.16
CA ALA A 78 -7.53 -1.22 -4.61
C ALA A 78 -8.56 -1.70 -3.56
N GLN A 79 -9.05 -2.94 -3.69
CA GLN A 79 -9.90 -3.55 -2.66
C GLN A 79 -9.09 -3.98 -1.44
N LEU A 80 -7.90 -4.55 -1.65
CA LEU A 80 -6.98 -4.89 -0.55
C LEU A 80 -6.62 -3.65 0.27
N GLU A 81 -6.26 -2.54 -0.39
CA GLU A 81 -5.97 -1.26 0.27
C GLU A 81 -7.10 -0.79 1.20
N LYS A 82 -8.36 -0.90 0.73
CA LYS A 82 -9.54 -0.54 1.52
C LYS A 82 -9.74 -1.45 2.73
N GLU A 83 -9.50 -2.75 2.59
CA GLU A 83 -9.64 -3.71 3.69
C GLU A 83 -8.56 -3.49 4.78
N LEU A 84 -7.41 -2.91 4.44
CA LEU A 84 -6.32 -2.62 5.39
C LEU A 84 -6.52 -1.33 6.19
N VAL A 85 -7.44 -0.45 5.76
CA VAL A 85 -7.79 0.75 6.54
C VAL A 85 -8.31 0.36 7.92
N ASN A 86 -7.89 1.10 8.95
CA ASN A 86 -8.10 0.85 10.38
C ASN A 86 -7.45 -0.42 10.94
N THR A 87 -6.49 -1.01 10.22
CA THR A 87 -5.70 -2.13 10.76
C THR A 87 -4.50 -1.59 11.54
N PRO A 88 -4.24 -2.08 12.77
CA PRO A 88 -2.99 -1.78 13.48
C PRO A 88 -1.77 -2.29 12.72
N ALA A 89 -0.73 -1.48 12.64
CA ALA A 89 0.55 -1.79 12.01
C ALA A 89 1.42 -2.67 12.91
N GLU A 90 0.88 -3.85 13.22
CA GLU A 90 1.51 -4.93 13.97
C GLU A 90 1.62 -6.14 13.04
N LYS A 91 2.76 -6.82 13.04
CA LYS A 91 3.13 -7.83 12.03
C LYS A 91 2.07 -8.94 11.90
N GLU A 92 1.63 -9.48 13.03
CA GLU A 92 0.68 -10.58 13.12
C GLU A 92 -0.72 -10.15 12.68
N LYS A 93 -1.17 -8.96 13.12
CA LYS A 93 -2.48 -8.40 12.74
C LYS A 93 -2.54 -8.07 11.26
N LEU A 94 -1.48 -7.47 10.72
CA LEU A 94 -1.35 -7.18 9.29
C LEU A 94 -1.39 -8.46 8.46
N LYS A 95 -0.58 -9.46 8.83
CA LYS A 95 -0.54 -10.75 8.12
C LYS A 95 -1.93 -11.39 8.07
N ALA A 96 -2.57 -11.56 9.24
CA ALA A 96 -3.89 -12.17 9.32
C ALA A 96 -4.92 -11.40 8.49
N ARG A 97 -4.89 -10.06 8.55
CA ARG A 97 -5.82 -9.20 7.81
C ARG A 97 -5.60 -9.25 6.30
N ILE A 98 -4.35 -9.24 5.84
CA ILE A 98 -4.00 -9.33 4.41
C ILE A 98 -4.44 -10.68 3.87
N GLU A 99 -4.13 -11.79 4.56
CA GLU A 99 -4.54 -13.13 4.11
C GLU A 99 -6.07 -13.25 4.03
N ASP A 100 -6.79 -12.72 5.03
CA ASP A 100 -8.25 -12.72 5.03
C ASP A 100 -8.84 -11.89 3.89
N ALA A 101 -8.32 -10.68 3.66
CA ALA A 101 -8.74 -9.83 2.57
C ALA A 101 -8.46 -10.49 1.21
N ILE A 102 -7.28 -11.07 1.02
CA ILE A 102 -6.91 -11.79 -0.21
C ILE A 102 -7.91 -12.92 -0.50
N ARG A 103 -8.25 -13.73 0.52
CA ARG A 103 -9.25 -14.81 0.38
C ARG A 103 -10.64 -14.25 0.05
N LYS A 104 -11.11 -13.25 0.80
CA LYS A 104 -12.43 -12.63 0.62
C LYS A 104 -12.62 -12.00 -0.77
N ILE A 105 -11.56 -11.37 -1.29
CA ILE A 105 -11.56 -10.73 -2.62
C ILE A 105 -11.40 -11.77 -3.74
N GLY A 106 -10.89 -12.96 -3.43
CA GLY A 106 -10.45 -13.93 -4.44
C GLY A 106 -9.21 -13.45 -5.21
N LEU A 107 -8.37 -12.65 -4.55
CA LEU A 107 -7.16 -12.06 -5.13
C LEU A 107 -6.05 -13.12 -5.21
N LYS A 108 -5.39 -13.22 -6.35
CA LYS A 108 -4.11 -13.93 -6.49
C LYS A 108 -3.03 -12.92 -6.83
N ILE A 109 -1.89 -13.00 -6.16
CA ILE A 109 -0.71 -12.16 -6.40
C ILE A 109 0.44 -13.08 -6.79
N TYR A 110 1.14 -12.74 -7.86
CA TYR A 110 2.24 -13.54 -8.41
C TYR A 110 3.58 -12.83 -8.20
N GLY A 111 4.56 -13.56 -7.68
CA GLY A 111 5.90 -13.06 -7.36
C GLY A 111 6.00 -12.26 -6.06
N VAL A 112 4.91 -12.21 -5.28
CA VAL A 112 4.83 -11.53 -3.98
C VAL A 112 4.01 -12.40 -3.04
N LYS A 113 4.55 -12.67 -1.85
CA LYS A 113 3.87 -13.32 -0.74
C LYS A 113 3.26 -12.29 0.19
N THR A 114 2.35 -12.72 1.07
CA THR A 114 1.76 -11.84 2.09
C THR A 114 2.84 -11.22 2.97
N GLU A 115 3.86 -11.99 3.33
CA GLU A 115 4.99 -11.53 4.13
C GLU A 115 5.70 -10.34 3.50
N ASP A 116 5.88 -10.32 2.17
CA ASP A 116 6.57 -9.24 1.49
C ASP A 116 5.80 -7.90 1.59
N ILE A 117 4.46 -7.97 1.57
CA ILE A 117 3.58 -6.81 1.78
C ILE A 117 3.68 -6.33 3.24
N VAL A 118 3.67 -7.26 4.19
CA VAL A 118 3.83 -6.94 5.62
C VAL A 118 5.19 -6.27 5.85
N GLU A 119 6.27 -6.82 5.32
CA GLU A 119 7.61 -6.24 5.46
C GLU A 119 7.71 -4.84 4.83
N ALA A 120 7.04 -4.60 3.69
CA ALA A 120 6.98 -3.25 3.11
C ALA A 120 6.28 -2.26 4.05
N ILE A 121 5.17 -2.65 4.69
CA ILE A 121 4.45 -1.80 5.66
C ILE A 121 5.29 -1.59 6.93
N MET A 122 5.96 -2.63 7.43
CA MET A 122 6.82 -2.52 8.61
C MET A 122 8.01 -1.60 8.36
N LYS A 123 8.62 -1.64 7.17
CA LYS A 123 9.65 -0.67 6.78
C LYS A 123 9.11 0.76 6.74
N ALA A 124 7.92 0.97 6.16
CA ALA A 124 7.28 2.29 6.19
C ALA A 124 7.05 2.78 7.63
N LYS A 125 6.69 1.88 8.56
CA LYS A 125 6.54 2.20 9.97
C LYS A 125 7.87 2.56 10.64
N GLN A 126 8.96 1.85 10.34
CA GLN A 126 10.29 2.12 10.90
C GLN A 126 10.81 3.52 10.55
N GLU A 127 10.50 4.01 9.35
CA GLU A 127 10.87 5.38 8.95
C GLU A 127 10.23 6.46 9.86
N LYS A 128 9.12 6.17 10.57
CA LYS A 128 8.48 7.07 11.56
C LYS A 128 9.42 7.39 12.73
N GLU A 129 10.30 6.45 13.06
CA GLU A 129 11.18 6.46 14.21
C GLU A 129 12.62 6.28 13.71
N PRO A 130 13.22 7.30 13.05
CA PRO A 130 14.61 7.18 12.63
C PRO A 130 15.46 6.91 13.88
N THR A 131 16.09 5.73 13.89
CA THR A 131 17.05 5.32 14.92
C THR A 131 18.03 6.47 15.12
N THR A 132 18.03 7.04 16.32
CA THR A 132 18.98 8.07 16.74
C THR A 132 20.38 7.48 16.84
#